data_AF-A0AB36PIJ1-F1
#
_entry.id   AF-A0AB36PIJ1-F1
#
_cell.length_a   1.000
_cell.length_b   1.000
_cell.length_c   1.000
_cell.angle_alpha   90.00
_cell.angle_beta   90.00
_cell.angle_gamma   90.00
#
_symmetry.space_group_name_H-M   'P 1'
#
loop_
_entity.id
_entity.type
_entity.pdbx_description
1 polymer ?
#
loop_
_entity_poly.entity_id
_entity_poly.type
_entity_poly.pdbx_seq_one_letter_code
_entity_poly.pdbx_strand_id
1 'polypeptide(L)' 'MTVNVLPRDTQTGNLHGVVLCHQLKAVDLIARGAKFHTVADEKLISEVISKLVNLIDPQ' A
#
# COMPACT_ATOMS: atom_id res chain seq x y z
N MET A 1 -1.14 10.91 6.53
CA MET A 1 -2.27 10.03 6.18
C MET A 1 -1.74 8.61 6.04
N THR A 2 -2.34 7.62 6.72
CA THR A 2 -1.88 6.22 6.72
C THR A 2 -3.04 5.26 6.49
N VAL A 3 -2.77 4.07 5.95
CA VAL A 3 -3.74 2.95 5.80
C VAL A 3 -3.27 1.80 6.68
N ASN A 4 -4.17 1.20 7.45
CA ASN A 4 -3.82 0.05 8.29
C ASN A 4 -3.91 -1.24 7.48
N VAL A 5 -2.95 -2.15 7.66
CA VAL A 5 -2.89 -3.46 7.01
C VAL A 5 -2.98 -4.52 8.09
N LEU A 6 -4.04 -5.31 8.06
CA LEU A 6 -4.26 -6.45 8.94
C LEU A 6 -4.11 -7.76 8.14
N PRO A 7 -3.86 -8.90 8.80
CA PRO A 7 -3.77 -10.23 8.23
C PRO A 7 -4.79 -10.52 7.15
N ARG A 8 -6.06 -10.30 7.50
CA ARG A 8 -7.23 -10.57 6.67
C ARG A 8 -7.30 -9.70 5.42
N ASP A 9 -6.56 -8.59 5.39
CA ASP A 9 -6.52 -7.67 4.26
C ASP A 9 -5.48 -8.13 3.21
N THR A 10 -4.81 -9.25 3.44
CA THR A 10 -3.86 -9.86 2.50
C THR A 10 -4.13 -11.35 2.32
N GLN A 11 -3.88 -11.89 1.13
CA GLN A 11 -4.11 -13.31 0.87
C GLN A 11 -3.27 -14.26 1.73
N THR A 12 -2.08 -13.82 2.17
CA THR A 12 -1.20 -14.63 3.01
C THR A 12 -1.62 -14.68 4.48
N GLY A 13 -2.47 -13.76 4.94
CA GLY A 13 -2.94 -13.76 6.33
C GLY A 13 -1.88 -13.42 7.38
N ASN A 14 -0.67 -13.00 6.98
CA ASN A 14 0.47 -12.89 7.91
C ASN A 14 1.06 -11.47 7.97
N LEU A 15 0.53 -10.53 7.19
CA LEU A 15 1.07 -9.18 7.09
C LEU A 15 0.32 -8.22 8.01
N HIS A 16 1.05 -7.58 8.92
CA HIS A 16 0.56 -6.52 9.80
C HIS A 16 1.40 -5.27 9.60
N GLY A 17 0.77 -4.11 9.53
CA GLY A 17 1.50 -2.85 9.48
C GLY A 17 0.65 -1.70 8.99
N VAL A 18 1.31 -0.66 8.48
CA VAL A 18 0.66 0.50 7.91
C VAL A 18 1.31 0.90 6.59
N VAL A 19 0.52 1.31 5.62
CA VAL A 19 1.00 1.94 4.38
C VAL A 19 1.11 3.45 4.62
N LEU A 20 2.29 4.00 4.38
CA LEU A 20 2.60 5.43 4.53
C LEU A 20 2.37 6.18 3.21
N CYS A 21 1.12 6.52 2.90
CA CYS A 21 0.75 7.17 1.64
C CYS A 21 1.41 8.54 1.42
N HIS A 22 1.90 9.20 2.47
CA HIS A 22 2.56 10.50 2.41
C HIS A 22 4.07 10.43 2.09
N GLN A 23 4.67 9.23 2.02
CA GLN A 23 6.07 9.03 1.67
C GLN A 23 6.21 8.37 0.29
N LEU A 24 5.41 8.81 -0.68
CA LEU A 24 5.42 8.23 -2.03
C LEU A 24 6.80 8.41 -2.67
N LYS A 25 7.34 7.32 -3.25
CA LYS A 25 8.62 7.31 -3.96
C LYS A 25 8.53 6.40 -5.17
N ALA A 26 9.01 6.87 -6.31
CA ALA A 26 9.34 6.01 -7.43
C ALA A 26 10.65 5.28 -7.16
N VAL A 27 10.66 3.96 -7.32
CA VAL A 27 11.81 3.11 -7.01
C VAL A 27 11.99 2.03 -8.08
N ASP A 28 13.23 1.73 -8.44
CA ASP A 28 13.54 0.62 -9.34
C ASP A 28 13.46 -0.70 -8.57
N LEU A 29 12.49 -1.54 -8.95
CA LEU A 29 12.26 -2.84 -8.32
C LEU A 29 13.25 -3.91 -8.78
N ILE A 30 13.74 -3.82 -10.03
CA ILE A 30 14.65 -4.79 -10.63
C ILE A 30 16.04 -4.60 -10.03
N ALA A 31 16.55 -3.37 -10.04
CA ALA A 31 17.87 -3.05 -9.49
C ALA A 31 17.96 -3.34 -7.98
N ARG A 32 16.83 -3.34 -7.27
CA ARG A 32 16.74 -3.65 -5.83
C ARG A 32 16.41 -5.11 -5.51
N GLY A 33 16.22 -5.96 -6.53
CA GLY A 33 15.93 -7.38 -6.33
C GLY A 33 14.63 -7.64 -5.57
N ALA A 34 13.60 -6.81 -5.80
CA ALA A 34 12.33 -6.93 -5.10
C ALA A 34 11.68 -8.30 -5.36
N LYS A 35 11.04 -8.88 -4.32
CA LYS A 35 10.30 -10.14 -4.42
C LYS A 35 8.83 -9.91 -4.14
N PHE A 36 7.99 -10.52 -4.96
CA PHE A 36 6.56 -10.57 -4.69
C PHE A 36 6.29 -11.37 -3.41
N HIS A 37 5.39 -10.88 -2.56
CA HIS A 37 5.08 -11.49 -1.27
C HIS A 37 3.62 -11.93 -1.15
N THR A 38 2.67 -11.03 -1.41
CA THR A 38 1.23 -11.32 -1.32
C THR A 38 0.42 -10.30 -2.11
N VAL A 39 -0.86 -10.61 -2.34
CA VAL A 39 -1.84 -9.68 -2.89
C VAL A 39 -2.65 -9.08 -1.73
N ALA A 40 -2.85 -7.77 -1.77
CA ALA A 40 -3.75 -7.06 -0.87
C ALA A 40 -5.21 -7.13 -1.37
N ASP A 41 -6.16 -7.12 -0.44
CA ASP A 41 -7.58 -7.06 -0.74
C ASP A 41 -7.94 -5.75 -1.48
N GLU A 42 -8.94 -5.81 -2.36
CA GLU A 42 -9.36 -4.69 -3.21
C GLU A 42 -9.78 -3.47 -2.39
N LYS A 43 -10.42 -3.71 -1.23
CA LYS A 43 -10.79 -2.65 -0.29
C LYS A 43 -9.58 -1.87 0.22
N LEU A 44 -8.49 -2.57 0.53
CA LEU A 44 -7.25 -1.95 1.01
C LEU A 44 -6.60 -1.09 -0.09
N ILE A 45 -6.57 -1.62 -1.32
CA ILE A 45 -6.05 -0.90 -2.49
C ILE A 45 -6.87 0.36 -2.76
N SER A 46 -8.19 0.27 -2.73
CA SER A 46 -9.10 1.41 -2.92
C SER A 46 -8.85 2.51 -1.88
N GLU A 47 -8.65 2.14 -0.62
CA GLU A 47 -8.34 3.12 0.43
C GLU A 47 -7.02 3.84 0.14
N VAL A 48 -5.96 3.10 -0.23
CA VAL A 48 -4.65 3.67 -0.60
C VAL A 48 -4.77 4.64 -1.77
N ILE A 49 -5.50 4.28 -2.84
CA ILE A 49 -5.70 5.14 -4.01
C ILE A 49 -6.41 6.44 -3.60
N SER A 50 -7.48 6.36 -2.81
CA SER A 50 -8.19 7.55 -2.32
C SER A 50 -7.27 8.48 -1.52
N LYS A 51 -6.41 7.93 -0.66
CA LYS A 51 -5.43 8.70 0.12
C LYS A 51 -4.42 9.42 -0.78
N LEU A 52 -4.02 8.78 -1.87
CA LEU A 52 -3.07 9.33 -2.84
C LEU A 52 -3.70 10.42 -3.70
N VAL A 53 -4.95 10.24 -4.14
CA VAL A 53 -5.70 11.28 -4.86
C VAL A 53 -5.82 12.55 -4.01
N ASN A 54 -6.22 12.40 -2.74
CA ASN A 54 -6.31 13.52 -1.80
C ASN A 54 -4.97 14.23 -1.55
N LEU A 55 -3.84 13.57 -1.79
CA LEU A 55 -2.51 14.20 -1.68
C LEU A 55 -2.18 15.08 -2.89
N ILE A 56 -2.64 14.69 -4.08
CA ILE A 56 -2.36 15.39 -5.34
C ILE A 56 -3.31 16.57 -5.52
N ASP A 57 -4.59 16.35 -5.24
CA ASP A 57 -5.65 17.36 -5.32
C ASP A 57 -6.42 17.38 -3.99
N PRO A 58 -5.88 18.11 -2.99
CA PRO A 58 -6.60 18.32 -1.74
C PRO A 58 -7.78 19.26 -2.03
N GLN A 59 -8.98 18.69 -2.11
CA GLN A 59 -10.23 19.45 -2.07
C GLN A 59 -10.34 20.29 -0.79
#